data_AF-A0A927CHB5-F1
#
_entry.id   AF-A0A927CHB5-F1
#
_cell.length_a   1.000
_cell.length_b   1.000
_cell.length_c   1.000
_cell.angle_alpha   90.00
_cell.angle_beta   90.00
_cell.angle_gamma   90.00
#
_symmetry.space_group_name_H-M   'P 1'
#
loop_
_entity.id
_entity.type
_entity.pdbx_description
1 polymer ?
#
loop_
_entity_poly.entity_id
_entity_poly.type
_entity_poly.pdbx_seq_one_letter_code
_entity_poly.pdbx_strand_id
1 'polypeptide(L)'
;MGELWTENEAVHLLSRATFHVSPEDVQAALALGKEETVRRLIAGEPIHGEKVQLPPIEEVMADGKELKADNITDHQTYWLYRMTVSGEPLAEKMTLFWHNHFATSYRKVGYTELIRNQNDLFRSLALGNFRKLVLQVGQDPAMMLWLDSNNNRKGTPNENYAREVMELFTLGIGNYTEEDVQEAARAFTGWHYDRKEAKVQFYKKNHDDGLKLVLGETGNFNEQTVVDVLFRQEALAPYMARKLLEYFGTASPPEAWVNEVAADFAAKETIGEVLQSLFLSDEFYKPEYRLTIVKSPAEYVAGIIKALDLPISKSFMNTMRKMGQELYMPPDVNGWEGGADWLIASSLLARSQFAESIASRVKNAMYQSEAYTPVRKDNAEAWIDLWSRNTGLWGLGERSRSVLAKYADDTFVHASSNISGMRGLLQLMLVCPEAQMK
;
A
#
# COMPACT_ATOMS: atom_id res chain seq x y z
N MET A 1 -5.28 33.67 10.83
CA MET A 1 -6.22 32.72 11.46
C MET A 1 -5.98 31.42 10.72
N GLY A 2 -5.47 30.38 11.39
CA GLY A 2 -5.19 29.11 10.72
C GLY A 2 -6.46 28.57 10.08
N GLU A 3 -6.35 28.08 8.84
CA GLU A 3 -7.48 27.44 8.17
C GLU A 3 -8.00 26.29 9.05
N LEU A 4 -9.31 26.27 9.25
CA LEU A 4 -9.99 25.33 10.12
C LEU A 4 -9.89 23.93 9.51
N TRP A 5 -9.30 22.97 10.24
CA TRP A 5 -9.31 21.54 9.90
C TRP A 5 -10.75 21.06 9.61
N THR A 6 -11.03 20.76 8.33
CA THR A 6 -12.37 20.45 7.83
C THR A 6 -12.65 18.96 7.69
N GLU A 7 -13.94 18.58 7.58
CA GLU A 7 -14.36 17.20 7.31
C GLU A 7 -13.72 16.65 6.02
N ASN A 8 -13.66 17.45 4.97
CA ASN A 8 -13.07 17.05 3.69
C ASN A 8 -11.56 16.79 3.79
N GLU A 9 -10.84 17.57 4.60
CA GLU A 9 -9.42 17.38 4.82
C GLU A 9 -9.14 16.14 5.68
N ALA A 10 -9.93 15.92 6.73
CA ALA A 10 -9.86 14.70 7.52
C ALA A 10 -10.13 13.45 6.67
N VAL A 11 -11.19 13.49 5.86
CA VAL A 11 -11.51 12.41 4.91
C VAL A 11 -10.36 12.19 3.92
N HIS A 12 -9.76 13.27 3.38
CA HIS A 12 -8.64 13.15 2.44
C HIS A 12 -7.43 12.49 3.11
N LEU A 13 -6.99 12.99 4.27
CA LEU A 13 -5.87 12.39 5.00
C LEU A 13 -6.12 10.90 5.29
N LEU A 14 -7.30 10.57 5.81
CA LEU A 14 -7.63 9.19 6.16
C LEU A 14 -7.74 8.31 4.91
N SER A 15 -8.26 8.79 3.77
CA SER A 15 -8.31 8.00 2.53
C SER A 15 -6.91 7.65 1.99
N ARG A 16 -5.93 8.51 2.26
CA ARG A 16 -4.52 8.29 1.90
C ARG A 16 -3.79 7.38 2.89
N ALA A 17 -4.03 7.56 4.19
CA ALA A 17 -3.30 6.88 5.25
C ALA A 17 -3.93 5.57 5.73
N THR A 18 -5.20 5.30 5.41
CA THR A 18 -5.93 4.11 5.87
C THR A 18 -6.63 3.36 4.73
N PHE A 19 -7.18 2.19 5.03
CA PHE A 19 -7.89 1.35 4.04
C PHE A 19 -9.39 1.66 3.95
N HIS A 20 -9.97 2.34 4.94
CA HIS A 20 -11.36 2.78 4.97
C HIS A 20 -11.49 3.99 5.90
N VAL A 21 -12.46 4.86 5.59
CA VAL A 21 -12.73 6.09 6.34
C VAL A 21 -14.16 6.01 6.88
N SER A 22 -14.29 5.66 8.16
CA SER A 22 -15.61 5.58 8.82
C SER A 22 -16.05 6.93 9.38
N PRO A 23 -17.35 7.14 9.67
CA PRO A 23 -17.83 8.33 10.37
C PRO A 23 -17.14 8.57 11.72
N GLU A 24 -16.85 7.49 12.45
CA GLU A 24 -16.15 7.53 13.73
C GLU A 24 -14.70 7.98 13.56
N ASP A 25 -14.00 7.49 12.53
CA ASP A 25 -12.63 7.91 12.20
C ASP A 25 -12.59 9.42 11.93
N VAL A 26 -13.53 9.93 11.14
CA VAL A 26 -13.61 11.35 10.77
C VAL A 26 -13.93 12.22 11.98
N GLN A 27 -14.91 11.84 12.80
CA GLN A 27 -15.26 12.57 14.02
C GLN A 27 -14.08 12.62 15.00
N ALA A 28 -13.37 11.51 15.17
CA ALA A 28 -12.19 11.45 16.02
C ALA A 28 -11.06 12.35 15.50
N ALA A 29 -10.77 12.29 14.20
CA ALA A 29 -9.75 13.13 13.57
C ALA A 29 -10.08 14.63 13.69
N LEU A 30 -11.34 15.01 13.53
CA LEU A 30 -11.79 16.40 13.73
C LEU A 30 -11.64 16.85 15.18
N ALA A 31 -11.97 15.98 16.14
CA ALA A 31 -11.85 16.29 17.56
C ALA A 31 -10.38 16.41 18.04
N LEU A 32 -9.48 15.62 17.47
CA LEU A 32 -8.04 15.67 17.75
C LEU A 32 -7.35 16.87 17.10
N GLY A 33 -7.82 17.31 15.93
CA GLY A 33 -7.14 18.28 15.08
C GLY A 33 -6.10 17.63 14.14
N LYS A 34 -5.68 18.38 13.13
CA LYS A 34 -4.78 17.91 12.05
C LYS A 34 -3.46 17.39 12.60
N GLU A 35 -2.78 18.17 13.44
CA GLU A 35 -1.44 17.88 13.95
C GLU A 35 -1.41 16.59 14.78
N GLU A 36 -2.35 16.45 15.71
CA GLU A 36 -2.43 15.27 16.57
C GLU A 36 -2.89 14.03 15.79
N THR A 37 -3.80 14.19 14.82
CA THR A 37 -4.19 13.09 13.92
C THR A 37 -3.01 12.57 13.13
N VAL A 38 -2.22 13.46 12.49
CA VAL A 38 -1.02 13.07 11.75
C VAL A 38 0.00 12.43 12.69
N ARG A 39 0.30 13.03 13.84
CA ARG A 39 1.25 12.46 14.82
C ARG A 39 0.87 11.03 15.22
N ARG A 40 -0.41 10.78 15.51
CA ARG A 40 -0.91 9.43 15.86
C ARG A 40 -0.75 8.43 14.72
N LEU A 41 -1.09 8.81 13.49
CA LEU A 41 -0.91 7.97 12.32
C LEU A 41 0.57 7.56 12.12
N ILE A 42 1.50 8.51 12.30
CA ILE A 42 2.95 8.27 12.21
C ILE A 42 3.44 7.39 13.37
N ALA A 43 2.93 7.62 14.59
CA ALA A 43 3.33 6.87 15.78
C ALA A 43 2.73 5.45 15.87
N GLY A 44 1.79 5.09 14.98
CA GLY A 44 1.06 3.83 15.09
C GLY A 44 0.14 3.80 16.32
N GLU A 45 -0.39 4.96 16.69
CA GLU A 45 -1.37 5.13 17.76
C GLU A 45 -2.79 5.21 17.18
N PRO A 46 -3.79 4.62 17.84
CA PRO A 46 -5.17 4.75 17.42
C PRO A 46 -5.65 6.20 17.49
N ILE A 47 -6.36 6.66 16.46
CA ILE A 47 -7.06 7.96 16.46
C ILE A 47 -8.34 7.90 17.31
N HIS A 48 -8.91 6.71 17.50
CA HIS A 48 -9.97 6.42 18.47
C HIS A 48 -9.92 4.95 18.88
N GLY A 49 -10.55 4.63 20.01
CA GLY A 49 -10.58 3.28 20.56
C GLY A 49 -9.23 2.82 21.10
N GLU A 50 -9.14 1.52 21.33
CA GLU A 50 -7.91 0.87 21.82
C GLU A 50 -7.08 0.32 20.66
N LYS A 51 -5.77 0.21 20.88
CA LYS A 51 -4.86 -0.37 19.91
C LYS A 51 -5.19 -1.85 19.75
N VAL A 52 -5.57 -2.25 18.54
CA VAL A 52 -5.89 -3.65 18.23
C VAL A 52 -4.61 -4.48 18.22
N GLN A 53 -4.54 -5.46 19.11
CA GLN A 53 -3.50 -6.49 19.08
C GLN A 53 -3.87 -7.53 18.02
N LEU A 54 -3.07 -7.64 16.97
CA LEU A 54 -3.29 -8.64 15.93
C LEU A 54 -2.97 -10.05 16.48
N PRO A 55 -3.87 -11.02 16.30
CA PRO A 55 -3.59 -12.41 16.65
C PRO A 55 -2.54 -13.01 15.70
N PRO A 56 -1.80 -14.05 16.12
CA PRO A 56 -1.00 -14.89 15.23
C PRO A 56 -1.83 -15.43 14.05
N ILE A 57 -1.17 -15.79 12.94
CA ILE A 57 -1.86 -16.27 11.74
C ILE A 57 -2.72 -17.50 12.03
N GLU A 58 -2.24 -18.41 12.87
CA GLU A 58 -2.92 -19.67 13.23
C GLU A 58 -4.23 -19.47 14.00
N GLU A 59 -4.41 -18.30 14.64
CA GLU A 59 -5.62 -17.94 15.37
C GLU A 59 -6.66 -17.23 14.49
N VAL A 60 -6.29 -16.86 13.25
CA VAL A 60 -7.21 -16.22 12.30
C VAL A 60 -7.99 -17.27 11.54
N MET A 61 -9.31 -17.08 11.51
CA MET A 61 -10.24 -17.95 10.78
C MET A 61 -10.62 -17.34 9.43
N ALA A 62 -10.51 -18.11 8.36
CA ALA A 62 -11.04 -17.79 7.04
C ALA A 62 -11.89 -18.95 6.53
N ASP A 63 -13.12 -18.67 6.09
CA ASP A 63 -14.05 -19.68 5.57
C ASP A 63 -14.26 -20.88 6.53
N GLY A 64 -14.27 -20.62 7.85
CA GLY A 64 -14.45 -21.62 8.91
C GLY A 64 -13.22 -22.50 9.18
N LYS A 65 -12.04 -22.12 8.69
CA LYS A 65 -10.77 -22.85 8.93
C LYS A 65 -9.67 -21.89 9.39
N GLU A 66 -8.80 -22.38 10.26
CA GLU A 66 -7.58 -21.69 10.66
C GLU A 66 -6.66 -21.49 9.44
N LEU A 67 -5.94 -20.37 9.44
CA LEU A 67 -4.86 -20.11 8.49
C LEU A 67 -3.58 -20.84 8.93
N LYS A 68 -2.73 -21.19 7.95
CA LYS A 68 -1.47 -21.91 8.19
C LYS A 68 -0.26 -21.07 7.82
N ALA A 69 0.72 -20.95 8.73
CA ALA A 69 1.94 -20.19 8.50
C ALA A 69 2.89 -20.75 7.42
N ASP A 70 2.74 -22.01 7.02
CA ASP A 70 3.53 -22.61 5.95
C ASP A 70 2.90 -22.42 4.56
N ASN A 71 1.70 -21.86 4.48
CA ASN A 71 0.93 -21.71 3.25
C ASN A 71 0.92 -20.26 2.74
N ILE A 72 1.38 -20.05 1.51
CA ILE A 72 1.44 -18.70 0.91
C ILE A 72 0.05 -18.05 0.75
N THR A 73 -0.97 -18.80 0.35
CA THR A 73 -2.34 -18.26 0.20
C THR A 73 -2.91 -17.83 1.54
N ASP A 74 -2.57 -18.55 2.61
CA ASP A 74 -2.98 -18.20 3.96
C ASP A 74 -2.24 -16.95 4.45
N HIS A 75 -0.96 -16.78 4.09
CA HIS A 75 -0.24 -15.52 4.32
C HIS A 75 -0.78 -14.35 3.52
N GLN A 76 -1.19 -14.54 2.26
CA GLN A 76 -1.87 -13.51 1.49
C GLN A 76 -3.19 -13.10 2.17
N THR A 77 -3.95 -14.10 2.65
CA THR A 77 -5.22 -13.88 3.38
C THR A 77 -4.99 -13.15 4.70
N TYR A 78 -3.97 -13.55 5.46
CA TYR A 78 -3.59 -12.91 6.72
C TYR A 78 -3.12 -11.47 6.49
N TRP A 79 -2.34 -11.20 5.45
CA TRP A 79 -1.93 -9.83 5.16
C TRP A 79 -3.13 -8.93 4.81
N LEU A 80 -4.07 -9.43 4.01
CA LEU A 80 -5.33 -8.71 3.76
C LEU A 80 -6.12 -8.47 5.06
N TYR A 81 -6.19 -9.47 5.94
CA TYR A 81 -6.81 -9.31 7.27
C TYR A 81 -6.13 -8.22 8.11
N ARG A 82 -4.79 -8.13 8.07
CA ARG A 82 -4.06 -7.05 8.75
C ARG A 82 -4.45 -5.68 8.20
N MET A 83 -4.63 -5.54 6.89
CA MET A 83 -5.08 -4.27 6.28
C MET A 83 -6.48 -3.85 6.77
N THR A 84 -7.34 -4.80 7.19
CA THR A 84 -8.69 -4.49 7.68
C THR A 84 -8.74 -4.27 9.20
N VAL A 85 -7.91 -4.98 9.97
CA VAL A 85 -8.02 -5.02 11.44
C VAL A 85 -6.89 -4.29 12.17
N SER A 86 -5.73 -4.06 11.54
CA SER A 86 -4.57 -3.44 12.21
C SER A 86 -4.91 -2.07 12.82
N GLY A 87 -4.42 -1.84 14.04
CA GLY A 87 -4.41 -0.52 14.69
C GLY A 87 -3.34 0.43 14.13
N GLU A 88 -2.54 -0.01 13.16
CA GLU A 88 -1.46 0.76 12.53
C GLU A 88 -1.65 0.80 10.99
N PRO A 89 -2.72 1.44 10.48
CA PRO A 89 -3.08 1.38 9.08
C PRO A 89 -2.00 1.98 8.16
N LEU A 90 -1.32 3.05 8.58
CA LEU A 90 -0.26 3.68 7.79
C LEU A 90 0.97 2.76 7.65
N ALA A 91 1.31 2.00 8.69
CA ALA A 91 2.39 1.02 8.61
C ALA A 91 2.05 -0.10 7.60
N GLU A 92 0.80 -0.56 7.54
CA GLU A 92 0.37 -1.55 6.53
C GLU A 92 0.31 -0.95 5.10
N LYS A 93 -0.07 0.33 4.94
CA LYS A 93 0.07 1.06 3.65
C LYS A 93 1.52 1.08 3.19
N MET A 94 2.43 1.48 4.08
CA MET A 94 3.85 1.54 3.77
C MET A 94 4.46 0.15 3.54
N THR A 95 3.98 -0.88 4.24
CA THR A 95 4.38 -2.27 3.95
C THR A 95 4.00 -2.68 2.53
N LEU A 96 2.79 -2.32 2.07
CA LEU A 96 2.35 -2.57 0.70
C LEU A 96 3.17 -1.75 -0.31
N PHE A 97 3.46 -0.49 0.00
CA PHE A 97 4.34 0.37 -0.81
C PHE A 97 5.74 -0.24 -0.95
N TRP A 98 6.38 -0.64 0.16
CA TRP A 98 7.71 -1.24 0.15
C TRP A 98 7.76 -2.59 -0.56
N HIS A 99 6.72 -3.42 -0.40
CA HIS A 99 6.65 -4.68 -1.13
C HIS A 99 6.51 -4.46 -2.65
N ASN A 100 5.87 -3.36 -3.06
CA ASN A 100 5.81 -2.96 -4.46
C ASN A 100 7.13 -2.36 -4.96
N HIS A 101 7.79 -1.54 -4.14
CA HIS A 101 9.04 -0.85 -4.46
C HIS A 101 10.23 -1.82 -4.54
N PHE A 102 10.38 -2.71 -3.55
CA PHE A 102 11.36 -3.78 -3.52
C PHE A 102 10.74 -5.09 -4.01
N ALA A 103 10.16 -5.05 -5.21
CA ALA A 103 9.37 -6.14 -5.76
C ALA A 103 10.11 -7.47 -5.68
N THR A 104 9.53 -8.41 -4.94
CA THR A 104 10.05 -9.77 -4.73
C THR A 104 8.90 -10.76 -4.87
N SER A 105 8.98 -11.67 -5.85
CA SER A 105 7.88 -12.59 -6.16
C SER A 105 8.09 -13.96 -5.54
N TYR A 106 7.11 -14.42 -4.76
CA TYR A 106 7.07 -15.80 -4.27
C TYR A 106 7.16 -16.83 -5.42
N ARG A 107 6.68 -16.50 -6.63
CA ARG A 107 6.74 -17.42 -7.78
C ARG A 107 8.16 -17.90 -8.10
N LYS A 108 9.18 -17.05 -7.94
CA LYS A 108 10.59 -17.41 -8.13
C LYS A 108 11.25 -17.84 -6.82
N VAL A 109 10.93 -17.17 -5.70
CA VAL A 109 11.55 -17.48 -4.41
C VAL A 109 11.13 -18.88 -3.92
N GLY A 110 9.85 -19.21 -3.96
CA GLY A 110 9.32 -20.56 -3.68
C GLY A 110 9.30 -20.97 -2.21
N TYR A 111 9.58 -20.05 -1.27
CA TYR A 111 9.63 -20.31 0.17
C TYR A 111 8.75 -19.32 0.94
N THR A 112 7.68 -19.82 1.57
CA THR A 112 6.70 -19.00 2.30
C THR A 112 7.36 -18.19 3.41
N GLU A 113 8.24 -18.83 4.18
CA GLU A 113 8.94 -18.22 5.30
C GLU A 113 9.78 -17.01 4.86
N LEU A 114 10.54 -17.12 3.77
CA LEU A 114 11.44 -16.05 3.33
C LEU A 114 10.66 -14.81 2.89
N ILE A 115 9.59 -15.02 2.11
CA ILE A 115 8.74 -13.94 1.63
C ILE A 115 7.96 -13.28 2.78
N ARG A 116 7.50 -14.07 3.75
CA ARG A 116 6.87 -13.53 4.98
C ARG A 116 7.86 -12.70 5.79
N ASN A 117 9.06 -13.23 6.03
CA ASN A 117 10.09 -12.55 6.82
C ASN A 117 10.51 -11.23 6.16
N GLN A 118 10.59 -11.18 4.83
CA GLN A 118 10.84 -9.93 4.09
C GLN A 118 9.68 -8.93 4.25
N ASN A 119 8.43 -9.39 4.24
CA ASN A 119 7.28 -8.52 4.51
C ASN A 119 7.26 -8.00 5.95
N ASP A 120 7.70 -8.81 6.92
CA ASP A 120 7.91 -8.36 8.30
C ASP A 120 9.06 -7.36 8.43
N LEU A 121 10.14 -7.53 7.65
CA LEU A 121 11.19 -6.51 7.51
C LEU A 121 10.61 -5.18 7.00
N PHE A 122 9.87 -5.21 5.89
CA PHE A 122 9.19 -4.02 5.34
C PHE A 122 8.28 -3.35 6.35
N ARG A 123 7.55 -4.14 7.14
CA ARG A 123 6.68 -3.64 8.19
C ARG A 123 7.44 -3.02 9.35
N SER A 124 8.52 -3.66 9.80
CA SER A 124 9.35 -3.18 10.92
C SER A 124 10.07 -1.85 10.62
N LEU A 125 10.33 -1.59 9.33
CA LEU A 125 10.95 -0.35 8.84
C LEU A 125 9.97 0.48 8.00
N ALA A 126 8.67 0.24 8.11
CA ALA A 126 7.64 0.86 7.27
C ALA A 126 7.74 2.40 7.25
N LEU A 127 7.95 2.99 8.42
CA LEU A 127 8.15 4.43 8.62
C LEU A 127 9.58 4.77 9.07
N GLY A 128 10.50 3.81 8.97
CA GLY A 128 11.85 3.90 9.51
C GLY A 128 12.85 4.59 8.59
N ASN A 129 14.13 4.36 8.84
CA ASN A 129 15.23 4.89 8.05
C ASN A 129 15.38 4.13 6.72
N PHE A 130 15.29 4.85 5.60
CA PHE A 130 15.33 4.25 4.26
C PHE A 130 16.69 3.63 3.92
N ARG A 131 17.81 4.26 4.33
CA ARG A 131 19.16 3.71 4.12
C ARG A 131 19.31 2.35 4.79
N LYS A 132 18.84 2.22 6.03
CA LYS A 132 18.79 0.96 6.76
C LYS A 132 17.94 -0.09 6.03
N LEU A 133 16.79 0.32 5.47
CA LEU A 133 15.94 -0.58 4.71
C LEU A 133 16.65 -1.11 3.45
N VAL A 134 17.27 -0.23 2.64
CA VAL A 134 18.02 -0.63 1.44
C VAL A 134 19.13 -1.63 1.78
N LEU A 135 19.89 -1.39 2.86
CA LEU A 135 20.94 -2.30 3.33
C LEU A 135 20.39 -3.67 3.72
N GLN A 136 19.30 -3.71 4.50
CA GLN A 136 18.73 -4.96 4.96
C GLN A 136 18.09 -5.76 3.82
N VAL A 137 17.50 -5.08 2.83
CA VAL A 137 16.99 -5.73 1.62
C VAL A 137 18.11 -6.35 0.79
N GLY A 138 19.29 -5.72 0.71
CA GLY A 138 20.44 -6.29 0.01
C GLY A 138 20.97 -7.59 0.60
N GLN A 139 20.67 -7.86 1.88
CA GLN A 139 21.04 -9.08 2.61
C GLN A 139 19.84 -9.98 2.89
N ASP A 140 18.65 -9.64 2.40
CA ASP A 140 17.44 -10.42 2.62
C ASP A 140 17.44 -11.69 1.73
N PRO A 141 17.23 -12.89 2.31
CA PRO A 141 17.23 -14.14 1.55
C PRO A 141 16.24 -14.18 0.38
N ALA A 142 15.04 -13.58 0.52
CA ALA A 142 14.07 -13.60 -0.57
C ALA A 142 14.56 -12.74 -1.73
N MET A 143 15.12 -11.56 -1.45
CA MET A 143 15.74 -10.69 -2.46
C MET A 143 16.95 -11.36 -3.13
N MET A 144 17.81 -12.02 -2.36
CA MET A 144 18.98 -12.73 -2.89
C MET A 144 18.61 -13.87 -3.85
N LEU A 145 17.49 -14.55 -3.60
CA LEU A 145 16.95 -15.55 -4.53
C LEU A 145 16.22 -14.92 -5.71
N TRP A 146 15.53 -13.80 -5.48
CA TRP A 146 14.78 -13.09 -6.51
C TRP A 146 15.68 -12.49 -7.60
N LEU A 147 16.82 -11.92 -7.23
CA LEU A 147 17.77 -11.30 -8.18
C LEU A 147 19.03 -12.14 -8.43
N ASP A 148 19.04 -13.39 -7.96
CA ASP A 148 20.15 -14.33 -8.12
C ASP A 148 21.49 -13.84 -7.51
N SER A 149 21.42 -12.96 -6.50
CA SER A 149 22.59 -12.43 -5.78
C SER A 149 23.40 -13.53 -5.09
N ASN A 150 22.80 -14.69 -4.79
CA ASN A 150 23.51 -15.87 -4.28
C ASN A 150 24.63 -16.37 -5.20
N ASN A 151 24.57 -16.02 -6.50
CA ASN A 151 25.58 -16.35 -7.50
C ASN A 151 26.63 -15.24 -7.69
N ASN A 152 26.51 -14.12 -6.98
CA ASN A 152 27.42 -12.99 -7.11
C ASN A 152 28.76 -13.24 -6.38
N ARG A 153 29.81 -13.54 -7.15
CA ARG A 153 31.13 -13.90 -6.61
C ARG A 153 32.25 -13.24 -7.40
N LYS A 154 33.39 -13.06 -6.73
CA LYS A 154 34.63 -12.57 -7.33
C LYS A 154 34.94 -13.31 -8.64
N GLY A 155 35.24 -12.55 -9.68
CA GLY A 155 35.52 -13.05 -11.03
C GLY A 155 34.29 -13.45 -11.85
N THR A 156 33.10 -13.48 -11.27
CA THR A 156 31.83 -13.68 -11.99
C THR A 156 30.74 -12.83 -11.32
N PRO A 157 30.84 -11.49 -11.40
CA PRO A 157 29.87 -10.62 -10.78
C PRO A 157 28.48 -10.80 -11.42
N ASN A 158 27.44 -10.80 -10.59
CA ASN A 158 26.05 -10.77 -11.04
C ASN A 158 25.50 -9.35 -10.84
N GLU A 159 25.13 -8.71 -11.94
CA GLU A 159 24.74 -7.31 -11.98
C GLU A 159 23.30 -7.03 -11.56
N ASN A 160 22.43 -8.04 -11.51
CA ASN A 160 20.98 -7.83 -11.34
C ASN A 160 20.67 -6.93 -10.13
N TYR A 161 21.14 -7.28 -8.93
CA TYR A 161 20.88 -6.46 -7.74
C TYR A 161 21.52 -5.07 -7.83
N ALA A 162 22.72 -4.95 -8.41
CA ALA A 162 23.40 -3.67 -8.59
C ALA A 162 22.61 -2.74 -9.54
N ARG A 163 22.01 -3.31 -10.59
CA ARG A 163 21.14 -2.59 -11.50
C ARG A 163 19.85 -2.17 -10.81
N GLU A 164 19.13 -3.11 -10.19
CA GLU A 164 17.83 -2.80 -9.57
C GLU A 164 17.97 -1.79 -8.42
N VAL A 165 19.03 -1.89 -7.61
CA VAL A 165 19.21 -0.97 -6.48
C VAL A 165 19.47 0.46 -6.95
N MET A 166 20.16 0.65 -8.08
CA MET A 166 20.35 1.97 -8.71
C MET A 166 19.08 2.41 -9.45
N GLU A 167 18.54 1.55 -10.31
CA GLU A 167 17.50 1.89 -11.28
C GLU A 167 16.11 2.01 -10.64
N LEU A 168 15.68 1.00 -9.88
CA LEU A 168 14.32 0.89 -9.39
C LEU A 168 14.19 1.25 -7.91
N PHE A 169 15.25 1.06 -7.13
CA PHE A 169 15.14 1.22 -5.69
C PHE A 169 15.64 2.57 -5.18
N THR A 170 16.51 3.30 -5.91
CA THR A 170 17.10 4.55 -5.40
C THR A 170 17.19 5.71 -6.38
N LEU A 171 17.83 5.58 -7.55
CA LEU A 171 18.22 6.73 -8.39
C LEU A 171 17.29 6.95 -9.58
N GLY A 172 16.61 5.92 -10.08
CA GLY A 172 15.88 6.01 -11.34
C GLY A 172 16.77 5.83 -12.57
N ILE A 173 16.14 5.49 -13.69
CA ILE A 173 16.78 5.32 -14.99
C ILE A 173 17.49 6.63 -15.41
N GLY A 174 18.71 6.49 -15.94
CA GLY A 174 19.49 7.60 -16.51
C GLY A 174 20.42 8.32 -15.54
N ASN A 175 20.48 7.89 -14.28
CA ASN A 175 21.31 8.49 -13.22
C ASN A 175 22.55 7.65 -12.84
N TYR A 176 22.88 6.64 -13.65
CA TYR A 176 24.04 5.76 -13.51
C TYR A 176 24.46 5.23 -14.89
N THR A 177 25.68 4.71 -14.99
CA THR A 177 26.20 4.07 -16.20
C THR A 177 26.24 2.55 -16.05
N GLU A 178 26.42 1.86 -17.18
CA GLU A 178 26.66 0.41 -17.17
C GLU A 178 27.92 0.01 -16.39
N GLU A 179 28.95 0.86 -16.43
CA GLU A 179 30.18 0.67 -15.67
C GLU A 179 29.93 0.76 -14.16
N ASP A 180 29.08 1.70 -13.71
CA ASP A 180 28.68 1.80 -12.30
C ASP A 180 27.99 0.52 -11.82
N VAL A 181 27.13 -0.08 -12.65
CA VAL A 181 26.46 -1.35 -12.36
C VAL A 181 27.48 -2.48 -12.19
N GLN A 182 28.43 -2.60 -13.11
CA GLN A 182 29.48 -3.62 -13.06
C GLN A 182 30.35 -3.48 -11.81
N GLU A 183 30.77 -2.27 -11.49
CA GLU A 183 31.63 -1.97 -10.35
C GLU A 183 30.89 -2.13 -9.01
N ALA A 184 29.62 -1.74 -8.94
CA ALA A 184 28.78 -2.02 -7.78
C ALA A 184 28.52 -3.52 -7.62
N ALA A 185 28.31 -4.27 -8.71
CA ALA A 185 28.14 -5.72 -8.66
C ALA A 185 29.37 -6.40 -8.05
N ARG A 186 30.59 -5.94 -8.40
CA ARG A 186 31.84 -6.37 -7.76
C ARG A 186 31.83 -6.10 -6.26
N ALA A 187 31.37 -4.93 -5.82
CA ALA A 187 31.28 -4.57 -4.40
C ALA A 187 30.28 -5.44 -3.62
N PHE A 188 29.21 -5.91 -4.26
CA PHE A 188 28.21 -6.79 -3.64
C PHE A 188 28.62 -8.29 -3.59
N THR A 189 29.77 -8.67 -4.15
CA THR A 189 30.22 -10.07 -4.15
C THR A 189 30.50 -10.59 -2.74
N GLY A 190 30.32 -11.90 -2.53
CA GLY A 190 30.71 -12.59 -1.29
C GLY A 190 29.57 -12.90 -0.33
N TRP A 191 28.42 -12.24 -0.46
CA TRP A 191 27.21 -12.58 0.28
C TRP A 191 26.52 -13.82 -0.30
N HIS A 192 26.09 -14.73 0.57
CA HIS A 192 25.40 -15.94 0.16
C HIS A 192 24.40 -16.41 1.22
N TYR A 193 23.20 -16.79 0.79
CA TYR A 193 22.21 -17.46 1.61
C TYR A 193 22.33 -18.98 1.48
N ASP A 194 22.72 -19.66 2.57
CA ASP A 194 22.71 -21.11 2.68
C ASP A 194 21.32 -21.60 3.07
N ARG A 195 20.67 -22.30 2.14
CA ARG A 195 19.32 -22.84 2.31
C ARG A 195 19.22 -23.96 3.34
N LYS A 196 20.29 -24.73 3.57
CA LYS A 196 20.28 -25.85 4.52
C LYS A 196 20.36 -25.35 5.95
N GLU A 197 21.18 -24.33 6.16
CA GLU A 197 21.40 -23.72 7.47
C GLU A 197 20.44 -22.56 7.76
N ALA A 198 19.63 -22.16 6.77
CA ALA A 198 18.75 -20.99 6.79
C ALA A 198 19.46 -19.71 7.25
N LYS A 199 20.67 -19.47 6.71
CA LYS A 199 21.56 -18.38 7.16
C LYS A 199 22.19 -17.63 5.99
N VAL A 200 22.25 -16.31 6.13
CA VAL A 200 23.04 -15.43 5.26
C VAL A 200 24.45 -15.33 5.83
N GLN A 201 25.46 -15.53 4.99
CA GLN A 201 26.86 -15.51 5.38
C GLN A 201 27.69 -14.73 4.35
N PHE A 202 28.71 -14.03 4.84
CA PHE A 202 29.69 -13.36 4.01
C PHE A 202 30.95 -14.23 3.87
N TYR A 203 31.24 -14.66 2.64
CA TYR A 203 32.43 -15.42 2.30
C TYR A 203 33.51 -14.52 1.73
N LYS A 204 34.45 -14.09 2.58
CA LYS A 204 35.56 -13.20 2.20
C LYS A 204 36.34 -13.68 0.96
N LYS A 205 36.52 -14.99 0.77
CA LYS A 205 37.22 -15.55 -0.41
C LYS A 205 36.49 -15.30 -1.74
N ASN A 206 35.17 -15.10 -1.67
CA ASN A 206 34.31 -14.84 -2.82
C ASN A 206 34.06 -13.34 -3.02
N HIS A 207 34.59 -12.47 -2.16
CA HIS A 207 34.46 -11.02 -2.30
C HIS A 207 35.61 -10.44 -3.13
N ASP A 208 35.28 -9.59 -4.09
CA ASP A 208 36.23 -8.76 -4.83
C ASP A 208 36.65 -7.59 -3.95
N ASP A 209 37.87 -7.67 -3.44
CA ASP A 209 38.54 -6.67 -2.59
C ASP A 209 39.39 -5.67 -3.38
N GLY A 210 39.23 -5.64 -4.71
CA GLY A 210 39.87 -4.65 -5.58
C GLY A 210 39.30 -3.24 -5.42
N LEU A 211 40.04 -2.26 -5.93
CA LEU A 211 39.53 -0.90 -6.11
C LEU A 211 38.37 -0.91 -7.11
N LYS A 212 37.36 -0.09 -6.82
CA LYS A 212 36.14 0.05 -7.59
C LYS A 212 35.82 1.52 -7.80
N LEU A 213 35.25 1.86 -8.96
CA LEU A 213 34.74 3.19 -9.28
C LEU A 213 33.22 3.09 -9.38
N VAL A 214 32.50 3.69 -8.44
CA VAL A 214 31.04 3.67 -8.44
C VAL A 214 30.56 5.11 -8.32
N LEU A 215 29.80 5.58 -9.31
CA LEU A 215 29.15 6.89 -9.37
C LEU A 215 30.13 8.04 -9.09
N GLY A 216 31.31 7.95 -9.73
CA GLY A 216 32.38 8.94 -9.61
C GLY A 216 33.25 8.82 -8.36
N GLU A 217 32.94 7.92 -7.42
CA GLU A 217 33.74 7.69 -6.22
C GLU A 217 34.63 6.44 -6.37
N THR A 218 35.90 6.54 -5.96
CA THR A 218 36.85 5.41 -6.00
C THR A 218 37.17 4.90 -4.61
N GLY A 219 37.11 3.58 -4.42
CA GLY A 219 37.51 2.96 -3.15
C GLY A 219 37.47 1.43 -3.19
N ASN A 220 37.92 0.80 -2.11
CA ASN A 220 37.69 -0.63 -1.91
C ASN A 220 36.29 -0.83 -1.31
N PHE A 221 35.28 -0.72 -2.17
CA PHE A 221 33.89 -0.73 -1.73
C PHE A 221 33.36 -2.13 -1.45
N ASN A 222 32.51 -2.20 -0.43
CA ASN A 222 31.60 -3.29 -0.06
C ASN A 222 30.13 -2.83 -0.18
N GLU A 223 29.19 -3.69 0.21
CA GLU A 223 27.75 -3.41 0.14
C GLU A 223 27.34 -2.13 0.88
N GLN A 224 27.89 -1.91 2.07
CA GLN A 224 27.57 -0.74 2.88
C GLN A 224 28.04 0.54 2.19
N THR A 225 29.28 0.55 1.72
CA THR A 225 29.85 1.74 1.08
C THR A 225 29.18 2.08 -0.24
N VAL A 226 28.75 1.08 -1.03
CA VAL A 226 27.97 1.36 -2.25
C VAL A 226 26.65 2.01 -1.91
N VAL A 227 25.92 1.50 -0.90
CA VAL A 227 24.69 2.18 -0.45
C VAL A 227 25.01 3.62 0.00
N ASP A 228 26.14 3.85 0.63
CA ASP A 228 26.51 5.21 1.05
C ASP A 228 26.76 6.15 -0.13
N VAL A 229 27.37 5.64 -1.20
CA VAL A 229 27.55 6.35 -2.47
C VAL A 229 26.18 6.67 -3.09
N LEU A 230 25.24 5.71 -3.11
CA LEU A 230 23.88 5.94 -3.62
C LEU A 230 23.18 7.08 -2.86
N PHE A 231 23.33 7.11 -1.53
CA PHE A 231 22.72 8.13 -0.68
C PHE A 231 23.36 9.52 -0.77
N ARG A 232 24.49 9.66 -1.47
CA ARG A 232 25.10 10.95 -1.80
C ARG A 232 24.68 11.48 -3.18
N GLN A 233 23.98 10.68 -3.99
CA GLN A 233 23.56 11.11 -5.32
C GLN A 233 22.37 12.06 -5.24
N GLU A 234 22.44 13.15 -6.02
CA GLU A 234 21.38 14.17 -6.08
C GLU A 234 20.05 13.61 -6.60
N ALA A 235 20.09 12.55 -7.41
CA ALA A 235 18.90 11.93 -8.00
C ALA A 235 18.02 11.19 -6.98
N LEU A 236 18.58 10.74 -5.85
CA LEU A 236 17.87 9.84 -4.93
C LEU A 236 16.64 10.52 -4.30
N ALA A 237 16.82 11.72 -3.75
CA ALA A 237 15.75 12.39 -3.02
C ALA A 237 14.54 12.75 -3.91
N PRO A 238 14.72 13.35 -5.12
CA PRO A 238 13.62 13.57 -6.05
C PRO A 238 12.93 12.27 -6.51
N TYR A 239 13.70 11.20 -6.72
CA TYR A 239 13.15 9.90 -7.12
C TYR A 239 12.21 9.33 -6.05
N MET A 240 12.67 9.30 -4.80
CA MET A 240 11.85 8.79 -3.70
C MET A 240 10.69 9.72 -3.35
N ALA A 241 10.89 11.04 -3.41
CA ALA A 241 9.83 12.02 -3.20
C ALA A 241 8.68 11.82 -4.21
N ARG A 242 9.00 11.63 -5.49
CA ARG A 242 7.99 11.35 -6.51
C ARG A 242 7.20 10.08 -6.22
N LYS A 243 7.86 8.97 -5.87
CA LYS A 243 7.16 7.72 -5.54
C LYS A 243 6.23 7.87 -4.32
N LEU A 244 6.66 8.59 -3.28
CA LEU A 244 5.80 8.86 -2.12
C LEU A 244 4.60 9.72 -2.49
N LEU A 245 4.81 10.76 -3.31
CA LEU A 245 3.75 11.64 -3.79
C LEU A 245 2.76 10.93 -4.72
N GLU A 246 3.23 10.05 -5.59
CA GLU A 246 2.38 9.23 -6.46
C GLU A 246 1.52 8.23 -5.67
N TYR A 247 1.99 7.79 -4.50
CA TYR A 247 1.26 6.86 -3.64
C TYR A 247 0.25 7.54 -2.70
N PHE A 248 0.62 8.72 -2.16
CA PHE A 248 -0.15 9.42 -1.13
C PHE A 248 -0.79 10.73 -1.57
N GLY A 249 -0.17 11.50 -2.46
CA GLY A 249 -0.62 12.82 -2.86
C GLY A 249 -1.51 12.80 -4.10
N THR A 250 -0.91 12.55 -5.27
CA THR A 250 -1.59 12.58 -6.57
C THR A 250 -0.82 11.79 -7.62
N ALA A 251 -1.51 11.25 -8.62
CA ALA A 251 -0.90 10.45 -9.68
C ALA A 251 0.07 11.23 -10.60
N SER A 252 0.06 12.55 -10.54
CA SER A 252 0.96 13.41 -11.35
C SER A 252 1.36 14.65 -10.55
N PRO A 253 2.29 14.49 -9.58
CA PRO A 253 2.69 15.58 -8.71
C PRO A 253 3.47 16.66 -9.48
N PRO A 254 3.21 17.97 -9.24
CA PRO A 254 4.01 19.03 -9.85
C PRO A 254 5.47 18.98 -9.36
N GLU A 255 6.41 19.32 -10.25
CA GLU A 255 7.86 19.32 -9.92
C GLU A 255 8.21 20.19 -8.71
N ALA A 256 7.50 21.30 -8.50
CA ALA A 256 7.70 22.15 -7.32
C ALA A 256 7.46 21.36 -6.02
N TRP A 257 6.37 20.60 -5.95
CA TRP A 257 6.04 19.80 -4.78
C TRP A 257 6.97 18.60 -4.62
N VAL A 258 7.40 17.98 -5.73
CA VAL A 258 8.44 16.94 -5.70
C VAL A 258 9.72 17.47 -5.07
N ASN A 259 10.16 18.67 -5.44
CA ASN A 259 11.38 19.28 -4.90
C ASN A 259 11.26 19.61 -3.41
N GLU A 260 10.09 20.05 -2.94
CA GLU A 260 9.82 20.29 -1.51
C GLU A 260 9.91 18.99 -0.70
N VAL A 261 9.25 17.93 -1.15
CA VAL A 261 9.30 16.63 -0.48
C VAL A 261 10.69 15.99 -0.59
N ALA A 262 11.43 16.25 -1.67
CA ALA A 262 12.82 15.81 -1.82
C ALA A 262 13.74 16.50 -0.81
N ALA A 263 13.54 17.80 -0.56
CA ALA A 263 14.29 18.51 0.49
C ALA A 263 14.02 17.92 1.87
N ASP A 264 12.75 17.60 2.17
CA ASP A 264 12.37 16.91 3.39
C ASP A 264 13.00 15.52 3.51
N PHE A 265 13.00 14.75 2.40
CA PHE A 265 13.61 13.43 2.35
C PHE A 265 15.12 13.49 2.62
N ALA A 266 15.82 14.48 2.07
CA ALA A 266 17.25 14.67 2.28
C ALA A 266 17.59 15.14 3.71
N ALA A 267 16.68 15.89 4.34
CA ALA A 267 16.92 16.49 5.66
C ALA A 267 16.56 15.58 6.84
N LYS A 268 15.65 14.63 6.66
CA LYS A 268 15.06 13.82 7.75
C LYS A 268 15.65 12.43 7.82
N GLU A 269 15.62 11.84 9.02
CA GLU A 269 16.22 10.53 9.25
C GLU A 269 15.28 9.39 8.85
N THR A 270 13.98 9.61 8.90
CA THR A 270 12.97 8.56 8.71
C THR A 270 11.88 8.94 7.72
N ILE A 271 11.30 7.92 7.09
CA ILE A 271 10.16 8.10 6.19
C ILE A 271 8.93 8.60 6.94
N GLY A 272 8.77 8.23 8.22
CA GLY A 272 7.72 8.77 9.08
C GLY A 272 7.77 10.30 9.20
N GLU A 273 8.95 10.89 9.40
CA GLU A 273 9.11 12.35 9.48
C GLU A 273 8.84 13.02 8.12
N VAL A 274 9.21 12.38 7.00
CA VAL A 274 8.90 12.88 5.65
C VAL A 274 7.40 12.90 5.43
N LEU A 275 6.71 11.79 5.73
CA LEU A 275 5.26 11.68 5.62
C LEU A 275 4.54 12.62 6.59
N GLN A 276 5.09 12.86 7.78
CA GLN A 276 4.54 13.83 8.72
C GLN A 276 4.46 15.22 8.10
N SER A 277 5.54 15.73 7.51
CA SER A 277 5.50 17.05 6.87
C SER A 277 4.64 17.06 5.61
N LEU A 278 4.66 15.98 4.82
CA LEU A 278 3.77 15.83 3.66
C LEU A 278 2.31 15.99 4.09
N PHE A 279 1.87 15.23 5.11
CA PHE A 279 0.50 15.26 5.62
C PHE A 279 0.16 16.54 6.39
N LEU A 280 1.14 17.32 6.81
CA LEU A 280 0.91 18.63 7.43
C LEU A 280 0.91 19.78 6.41
N SER A 281 1.49 19.59 5.22
CA SER A 281 1.55 20.62 4.17
C SER A 281 0.15 21.02 3.67
N ASP A 282 -0.02 22.29 3.29
CA ASP A 282 -1.27 22.78 2.70
C ASP A 282 -1.46 22.26 1.27
N GLU A 283 -0.34 22.06 0.55
CA GLU A 283 -0.32 21.50 -0.81
C GLU A 283 -1.04 20.14 -0.87
N PHE A 284 -0.86 19.29 0.15
CA PHE A 284 -1.51 17.97 0.24
C PHE A 284 -3.04 18.03 0.23
N TYR A 285 -3.64 19.12 0.71
CA TYR A 285 -5.10 19.23 0.87
C TYR A 285 -5.80 19.97 -0.27
N LYS A 286 -5.05 20.39 -1.28
CA LYS A 286 -5.58 21.08 -2.45
C LYS A 286 -6.72 20.29 -3.11
N PRO A 287 -7.85 20.94 -3.47
CA PRO A 287 -9.01 20.24 -4.02
C PRO A 287 -8.71 19.39 -5.26
N GLU A 288 -7.77 19.81 -6.11
CA GLU A 288 -7.35 19.07 -7.31
C GLU A 288 -6.67 17.74 -7.03
N TYR A 289 -6.24 17.45 -5.79
CA TYR A 289 -5.62 16.18 -5.42
C TYR A 289 -6.58 15.19 -4.77
N ARG A 290 -7.85 15.54 -4.61
CA ARG A 290 -8.86 14.64 -4.03
C ARG A 290 -9.36 13.65 -5.08
N LEU A 291 -9.48 12.37 -4.71
CA LEU A 291 -9.97 11.30 -5.59
C LEU A 291 -9.20 11.16 -6.91
N THR A 292 -7.91 11.45 -6.90
CA THR A 292 -7.03 11.40 -8.09
C THR A 292 -6.25 10.09 -8.24
N ILE A 293 -6.17 9.27 -7.18
CA ILE A 293 -5.40 8.02 -7.21
C ILE A 293 -6.37 6.85 -7.30
N VAL A 294 -6.15 5.98 -8.27
CA VAL A 294 -6.87 4.71 -8.37
C VAL A 294 -6.43 3.79 -7.23
N LYS A 295 -7.38 3.31 -6.43
CA LYS A 295 -7.11 2.32 -5.38
C LYS A 295 -6.55 1.06 -6.03
N SER A 296 -5.45 0.55 -5.50
CA SER A 296 -4.97 -0.79 -5.85
C SER A 296 -6.03 -1.85 -5.50
N PRO A 297 -6.04 -3.03 -6.15
CA PRO A 297 -6.99 -4.08 -5.81
C PRO A 297 -7.00 -4.48 -4.33
N ALA A 298 -5.83 -4.48 -3.67
CA ALA A 298 -5.72 -4.74 -2.23
C ALA A 298 -6.42 -3.66 -1.40
N GLU A 299 -6.22 -2.37 -1.72
CA GLU A 299 -6.90 -1.28 -1.03
C GLU A 299 -8.41 -1.28 -1.27
N TYR A 300 -8.84 -1.55 -2.50
CA TYR A 300 -10.25 -1.64 -2.87
C TYR A 300 -10.95 -2.78 -2.11
N VAL A 301 -10.35 -3.98 -2.10
CA VAL A 301 -10.91 -5.14 -1.40
C VAL A 301 -10.87 -4.96 0.13
N ALA A 302 -9.74 -4.52 0.70
CA ALA A 302 -9.63 -4.28 2.13
C ALA A 302 -10.62 -3.22 2.63
N GLY A 303 -10.78 -2.12 1.87
CA GLY A 303 -11.71 -1.05 2.22
C GLY A 303 -13.16 -1.52 2.25
N ILE A 304 -13.57 -2.36 1.28
CA ILE A 304 -14.93 -2.93 1.24
C ILE A 304 -15.16 -3.91 2.39
N ILE A 305 -14.19 -4.78 2.68
CA ILE A 305 -14.29 -5.73 3.79
C ILE A 305 -14.45 -4.99 5.11
N LYS A 306 -13.65 -3.94 5.33
CA LYS A 306 -13.69 -3.11 6.54
C LYS A 306 -15.00 -2.31 6.64
N ALA A 307 -15.43 -1.67 5.56
CA ALA A 307 -16.65 -0.86 5.52
C ALA A 307 -17.94 -1.66 5.84
N LEU A 308 -17.96 -2.94 5.50
CA LEU A 308 -19.13 -3.81 5.63
C LEU A 308 -18.99 -4.86 6.73
N ASP A 309 -17.93 -4.77 7.55
CA ASP A 309 -17.58 -5.72 8.62
C ASP A 309 -17.67 -7.19 8.16
N LEU A 310 -17.04 -7.49 7.03
CA LEU A 310 -17.11 -8.81 6.43
C LEU A 310 -16.02 -9.73 7.00
N PRO A 311 -16.32 -11.02 7.22
CA PRO A 311 -15.28 -11.99 7.57
C PRO A 311 -14.28 -12.13 6.42
N ILE A 312 -13.00 -12.31 6.77
CA ILE A 312 -11.97 -12.60 5.79
C ILE A 312 -12.23 -13.95 5.09
N SER A 313 -11.95 -14.03 3.79
CA SER A 313 -12.17 -15.23 2.97
C SER A 313 -10.97 -15.45 2.06
N LYS A 314 -10.54 -16.72 1.91
CA LYS A 314 -9.45 -17.09 0.98
C LYS A 314 -9.84 -16.79 -0.48
N SER A 315 -11.14 -16.74 -0.78
CA SER A 315 -11.65 -16.40 -2.11
C SER A 315 -11.26 -14.99 -2.57
N PHE A 316 -11.00 -14.06 -1.65
CA PHE A 316 -10.59 -12.69 -1.99
C PHE A 316 -9.23 -12.61 -2.68
N MET A 317 -8.34 -13.59 -2.47
CA MET A 317 -7.04 -13.63 -3.15
C MET A 317 -7.21 -13.82 -4.66
N ASN A 318 -8.10 -14.74 -5.05
CA ASN A 318 -8.43 -14.94 -6.46
C ASN A 318 -9.10 -13.71 -7.08
N THR A 319 -9.90 -12.98 -6.30
CA THR A 319 -10.50 -11.72 -6.75
C THR A 319 -9.43 -10.66 -7.03
N MET A 320 -8.53 -10.38 -6.08
CA MET A 320 -7.48 -9.39 -6.28
C MET A 320 -6.55 -9.78 -7.45
N ARG A 321 -6.22 -11.07 -7.59
CA ARG A 321 -5.49 -11.61 -8.75
C ARG A 321 -6.17 -11.29 -10.07
N LYS A 322 -7.49 -11.47 -10.18
CA LYS A 322 -8.26 -11.13 -11.39
C LYS A 322 -8.29 -9.63 -11.68
N MET A 323 -8.12 -8.79 -10.66
CA MET A 323 -7.99 -7.35 -10.78
C MET A 323 -6.54 -6.90 -11.06
N GLY A 324 -5.58 -7.83 -11.10
CA GLY A 324 -4.18 -7.58 -11.46
C GLY A 324 -3.19 -7.51 -10.28
N GLN A 325 -3.63 -7.67 -9.04
CA GLN A 325 -2.74 -7.62 -7.87
C GLN A 325 -2.91 -8.85 -6.98
N GLU A 326 -1.97 -9.78 -7.03
CA GLU A 326 -1.91 -10.92 -6.13
C GLU A 326 -0.81 -10.67 -5.10
N LEU A 327 -1.16 -10.48 -3.82
CA LEU A 327 -0.18 -10.19 -2.76
C LEU A 327 0.96 -11.21 -2.75
N TYR A 328 2.18 -10.77 -2.45
CA TYR A 328 3.43 -11.56 -2.54
C TYR A 328 3.83 -12.02 -3.95
N MET A 329 3.08 -11.65 -4.99
CA MET A 329 3.31 -12.08 -6.37
C MET A 329 3.37 -10.88 -7.33
N PRO A 330 4.30 -9.91 -7.13
CA PRO A 330 4.58 -8.95 -8.19
C PRO A 330 4.95 -9.70 -9.49
N PRO A 331 4.53 -9.19 -10.66
CA PRO A 331 4.78 -9.81 -11.95
C PRO A 331 6.27 -9.82 -12.32
N ASP A 332 6.99 -8.74 -12.01
CA ASP A 332 8.41 -8.56 -12.29
C ASP A 332 9.07 -7.57 -11.30
N VAL A 333 10.30 -7.14 -11.59
CA VAL A 333 11.12 -6.26 -10.75
C VAL A 333 10.54 -4.85 -10.59
N ASN A 334 9.66 -4.40 -11.48
CA ASN A 334 8.97 -3.11 -11.38
C ASN A 334 7.80 -3.13 -10.38
N GLY A 335 7.45 -4.31 -9.84
CA GLY A 335 6.28 -4.47 -9.00
C GLY A 335 4.99 -4.53 -9.80
N TRP A 336 3.89 -4.09 -9.21
CA TRP A 336 2.60 -3.94 -9.87
C TRP A 336 2.45 -2.55 -10.48
N GLU A 337 2.09 -2.49 -11.75
CA GLU A 337 1.74 -1.23 -12.44
C GLU A 337 0.47 -0.62 -11.83
N GLY A 338 0.52 0.69 -11.55
CA GLY A 338 -0.55 1.40 -10.84
C GLY A 338 -1.55 2.10 -11.77
N GLY A 339 -2.40 2.94 -11.18
CA GLY A 339 -3.23 3.88 -11.94
C GLY A 339 -4.23 3.21 -12.88
N ALA A 340 -4.18 3.59 -14.17
CA ALA A 340 -5.17 3.18 -15.17
C ALA A 340 -5.16 1.67 -15.47
N ASP A 341 -4.05 0.97 -15.20
CA ASP A 341 -3.96 -0.48 -15.38
C ASP A 341 -4.92 -1.25 -14.46
N TRP A 342 -5.32 -0.63 -13.35
CA TRP A 342 -6.37 -1.14 -12.46
C TRP A 342 -7.80 -0.91 -12.96
N LEU A 343 -7.97 -0.14 -14.04
CA LEU A 343 -9.27 0.22 -14.64
C LEU A 343 -9.43 -0.30 -16.07
N ILE A 344 -8.58 -1.21 -16.54
CA ILE A 344 -8.81 -1.92 -17.80
C ILE A 344 -10.09 -2.76 -17.75
N ALA A 345 -10.64 -3.12 -18.91
CA ALA A 345 -11.94 -3.78 -19.01
C ALA A 345 -12.04 -5.08 -18.18
N SER A 346 -10.99 -5.91 -18.15
CA SER A 346 -10.94 -7.13 -17.34
C SER A 346 -10.96 -6.84 -15.84
N SER A 347 -10.18 -5.84 -15.39
CA SER A 347 -10.11 -5.41 -13.99
C SER A 347 -11.44 -4.80 -13.53
N LEU A 348 -12.09 -3.97 -14.35
CA LEU A 348 -13.42 -3.42 -14.07
C LEU A 348 -14.49 -4.52 -13.97
N LEU A 349 -14.46 -5.50 -14.87
CA LEU A 349 -15.36 -6.64 -14.80
C LEU A 349 -15.14 -7.44 -13.51
N ALA A 350 -13.89 -7.68 -13.12
CA ALA A 350 -13.56 -8.36 -11.87
C ALA A 350 -14.03 -7.57 -10.63
N ARG A 351 -13.91 -6.23 -10.65
CA ARG A 351 -14.43 -5.34 -9.60
C ARG A 351 -15.95 -5.36 -9.51
N SER A 352 -16.64 -5.40 -10.64
CA SER A 352 -18.10 -5.53 -10.69
C SER A 352 -18.58 -6.88 -10.14
N GLN A 353 -17.94 -7.98 -10.55
CA GLN A 353 -18.22 -9.32 -10.03
C GLN A 353 -17.95 -9.42 -8.51
N PHE A 354 -16.91 -8.75 -8.03
CA PHE A 354 -16.65 -8.66 -6.60
C PHE A 354 -17.75 -7.90 -5.87
N ALA A 355 -18.13 -6.72 -6.36
CA ALA A 355 -19.21 -5.93 -5.77
C ALA A 355 -20.54 -6.72 -5.70
N GLU A 356 -20.90 -7.44 -6.76
CA GLU A 356 -22.07 -8.33 -6.78
C GLU A 356 -21.95 -9.47 -5.76
N SER A 357 -20.78 -10.11 -5.68
CA SER A 357 -20.52 -11.15 -4.69
C SER A 357 -20.58 -10.60 -3.25
N ILE A 358 -20.25 -9.33 -3.04
CA ILE A 358 -20.30 -8.71 -1.72
C ILE A 358 -21.74 -8.37 -1.36
N ALA A 359 -22.48 -7.73 -2.26
CA ALA A 359 -23.88 -7.38 -2.06
C ALA A 359 -24.76 -8.60 -1.72
N SER A 360 -24.42 -9.78 -2.26
CA SER A 360 -25.07 -11.05 -1.94
C SER A 360 -24.62 -11.70 -0.62
N ARG A 361 -23.40 -11.43 -0.14
CA ARG A 361 -22.85 -11.94 1.14
C ARG A 361 -23.30 -11.14 2.35
N VAL A 362 -23.57 -9.84 2.18
CA VAL A 362 -24.08 -8.98 3.25
C VAL A 362 -25.42 -9.53 3.75
N LYS A 363 -25.53 -9.73 5.07
CA LYS A 363 -26.72 -10.29 5.71
C LYS A 363 -27.90 -9.32 5.55
N ASN A 364 -29.09 -9.87 5.32
CA ASN A 364 -30.34 -9.08 5.20
C ASN A 364 -30.58 -8.14 6.39
N ALA A 365 -30.17 -8.54 7.58
CA ALA A 365 -30.28 -7.73 8.80
C ALA A 365 -29.50 -6.41 8.72
N MET A 366 -28.39 -6.36 7.98
CA MET A 366 -27.59 -5.14 7.81
C MET A 366 -28.39 -4.06 7.06
N TYR A 367 -29.05 -4.44 5.96
CA TYR A 367 -29.91 -3.53 5.17
C TYR A 367 -31.12 -2.99 5.94
N GLN A 368 -31.50 -3.63 7.03
CA GLN A 368 -32.62 -3.23 7.89
C GLN A 368 -32.18 -2.60 9.21
N SER A 369 -30.87 -2.48 9.44
CA SER A 369 -30.32 -1.89 10.65
C SER A 369 -30.53 -0.37 10.67
N GLU A 370 -30.53 0.21 11.87
CA GLU A 370 -30.58 1.67 12.04
C GLU A 370 -29.38 2.36 11.39
N ALA A 371 -28.22 1.68 11.35
CA ALA A 371 -27.02 2.19 10.70
C ALA A 371 -27.25 2.46 9.20
N TYR A 372 -28.05 1.65 8.52
CA TYR A 372 -28.30 1.78 7.06
C TYR A 372 -29.72 2.20 6.70
N THR A 373 -30.53 2.65 7.67
CA THR A 373 -31.89 3.12 7.44
C THR A 373 -32.02 4.58 7.87
N PRO A 374 -32.22 5.54 6.94
CA PRO A 374 -32.33 6.95 7.29
C PRO A 374 -33.65 7.26 8.01
N VAL A 375 -33.65 8.36 8.75
CA VAL A 375 -34.85 8.89 9.44
C VAL A 375 -35.95 9.23 8.41
N ARG A 376 -35.57 9.89 7.32
CA ARG A 376 -36.47 10.24 6.20
C ARG A 376 -36.42 9.16 5.13
N LYS A 377 -37.17 8.08 5.34
CA LYS A 377 -37.18 6.90 4.44
C LYS A 377 -37.76 7.19 3.05
N ASP A 378 -38.61 8.21 2.96
CA ASP A 378 -39.26 8.72 1.75
C ASP A 378 -38.37 9.62 0.88
N ASN A 379 -37.13 9.89 1.34
CA ASN A 379 -36.17 10.73 0.63
C ASN A 379 -34.97 9.91 0.16
N ALA A 380 -34.86 9.69 -1.14
CA ALA A 380 -33.75 8.96 -1.75
C ALA A 380 -32.36 9.54 -1.41
N GLU A 381 -32.21 10.87 -1.36
CA GLU A 381 -30.92 11.51 -1.02
C GLU A 381 -30.49 11.18 0.41
N ALA A 382 -31.44 11.03 1.35
CA ALA A 382 -31.12 10.64 2.73
C ALA A 382 -30.53 9.22 2.80
N TRP A 383 -30.92 8.32 1.89
CA TRP A 383 -30.31 7.00 1.77
C TRP A 383 -28.88 7.11 1.23
N ILE A 384 -28.67 7.92 0.19
CA ILE A 384 -27.34 8.08 -0.42
C ILE A 384 -26.37 8.73 0.57
N ASP A 385 -26.80 9.75 1.32
CA ASP A 385 -25.97 10.38 2.35
C ASP A 385 -25.55 9.39 3.45
N LEU A 386 -26.49 8.60 3.98
CA LEU A 386 -26.20 7.64 5.02
C LEU A 386 -25.26 6.53 4.52
N TRP A 387 -25.57 5.95 3.37
CA TRP A 387 -24.81 4.82 2.85
C TRP A 387 -23.43 5.24 2.36
N SER A 388 -23.29 6.41 1.75
CA SER A 388 -21.99 6.94 1.32
C SER A 388 -21.04 7.12 2.51
N ARG A 389 -21.52 7.67 3.62
CA ARG A 389 -20.75 7.80 4.86
C ARG A 389 -20.32 6.44 5.42
N ASN A 390 -21.24 5.50 5.54
CA ASN A 390 -20.95 4.18 6.11
C ASN A 390 -20.08 3.29 5.20
N THR A 391 -20.12 3.51 3.89
CA THR A 391 -19.26 2.78 2.93
C THR A 391 -17.92 3.49 2.68
N GLY A 392 -17.70 4.67 3.29
CA GLY A 392 -16.49 5.46 3.13
C GLY A 392 -16.38 6.20 1.79
N LEU A 393 -17.50 6.40 1.10
CA LEU A 393 -17.63 7.09 -0.18
C LEU A 393 -18.05 8.56 0.00
N TRP A 394 -17.31 9.30 0.83
CA TRP A 394 -17.65 10.68 1.24
C TRP A 394 -17.75 11.69 0.09
N GLY A 395 -16.98 11.51 -0.98
CA GLY A 395 -16.84 12.47 -2.08
C GLY A 395 -17.64 12.14 -3.35
N LEU A 396 -18.86 11.58 -3.23
CA LEU A 396 -19.70 11.29 -4.41
C LEU A 396 -19.98 12.56 -5.23
N GLY A 397 -19.62 12.54 -6.51
CA GLY A 397 -19.94 13.61 -7.45
C GLY A 397 -21.44 13.68 -7.77
N GLU A 398 -21.89 14.85 -8.24
CA GLU A 398 -23.30 15.13 -8.53
C GLU A 398 -23.94 14.09 -9.45
N ARG A 399 -23.20 13.62 -10.47
CA ARG A 399 -23.68 12.61 -11.42
C ARG A 399 -23.90 11.26 -10.74
N SER A 400 -22.92 10.76 -9.99
CA SER A 400 -23.02 9.48 -9.28
C SER A 400 -24.16 9.54 -8.26
N ARG A 401 -24.24 10.62 -7.49
CA ARG A 401 -25.33 10.88 -6.54
C ARG A 401 -26.70 10.84 -7.22
N SER A 402 -26.88 11.57 -8.31
CA SER A 402 -28.15 11.61 -9.05
C SER A 402 -28.59 10.22 -9.56
N VAL A 403 -27.66 9.43 -10.09
CA VAL A 403 -27.95 8.07 -10.58
C VAL A 403 -28.33 7.13 -9.42
N LEU A 404 -27.58 7.18 -8.32
CA LEU A 404 -27.83 6.35 -7.14
C LEU A 404 -29.16 6.72 -6.46
N ALA A 405 -29.45 8.01 -6.30
CA ALA A 405 -30.69 8.49 -5.71
C ALA A 405 -31.90 8.09 -6.57
N LYS A 406 -31.81 8.27 -7.90
CA LYS A 406 -32.85 7.79 -8.81
C LYS A 406 -33.09 6.29 -8.69
N TYR A 407 -32.02 5.49 -8.64
CA TYR A 407 -32.15 4.05 -8.46
C TYR A 407 -32.84 3.69 -7.14
N ALA A 408 -32.49 4.36 -6.03
CA ALA A 408 -33.13 4.14 -4.74
C ALA A 408 -34.64 4.48 -4.78
N ASP A 409 -34.98 5.62 -5.39
CA ASP A 409 -36.35 6.10 -5.59
C ASP A 409 -37.19 5.07 -6.37
N ASP A 410 -36.67 4.61 -7.51
CA ASP A 410 -37.34 3.68 -8.42
C ASP A 410 -37.51 2.26 -7.83
N THR A 411 -36.68 1.86 -6.85
CA THR A 411 -36.60 0.44 -6.44
C THR A 411 -37.08 0.13 -5.03
N PHE A 412 -36.79 0.97 -4.03
CA PHE A 412 -37.09 0.60 -2.64
C PHE A 412 -37.57 1.74 -1.72
N VAL A 413 -37.39 3.01 -2.08
CA VAL A 413 -37.87 4.15 -1.27
C VAL A 413 -39.40 4.11 -1.11
N HIS A 414 -40.11 3.82 -2.20
CA HIS A 414 -41.58 3.77 -2.23
C HIS A 414 -42.15 2.35 -2.06
N ALA A 415 -41.29 1.34 -1.87
CA ALA A 415 -41.70 -0.06 -1.72
C ALA A 415 -41.51 -0.53 -0.27
N SER A 416 -42.45 -1.32 0.24
CA SER A 416 -42.31 -1.92 1.57
C SER A 416 -41.15 -2.92 1.60
N SER A 417 -40.01 -2.55 2.21
CA SER A 417 -38.85 -3.41 2.50
C SER A 417 -38.31 -4.21 1.30
N ASN A 418 -37.91 -3.53 0.23
CA ASN A 418 -37.28 -4.18 -0.93
C ASN A 418 -35.76 -4.34 -0.76
N ILE A 419 -35.35 -5.44 -0.09
CA ILE A 419 -33.94 -5.81 0.10
C ILE A 419 -33.21 -6.00 -1.24
N SER A 420 -33.90 -6.46 -2.28
CA SER A 420 -33.30 -6.64 -3.61
C SER A 420 -32.84 -5.31 -4.20
N GLY A 421 -33.65 -4.25 -4.06
CA GLY A 421 -33.27 -2.89 -4.44
C GLY A 421 -32.08 -2.40 -3.62
N MET A 422 -32.11 -2.57 -2.30
CA MET A 422 -30.98 -2.19 -1.42
C MET A 422 -29.66 -2.88 -1.78
N ARG A 423 -29.70 -4.17 -2.12
CA ARG A 423 -28.52 -4.91 -2.62
C ARG A 423 -27.98 -4.33 -3.92
N GLY A 424 -28.87 -4.00 -4.85
CA GLY A 424 -28.47 -3.37 -6.11
C GLY A 424 -27.89 -1.98 -5.91
N LEU A 425 -28.39 -1.20 -4.94
CA LEU A 425 -27.80 0.08 -4.58
C LEU A 425 -26.37 -0.12 -4.05
N LEU A 426 -26.15 -1.06 -3.14
CA LEU A 426 -24.81 -1.36 -2.64
C LEU A 426 -23.85 -1.73 -3.78
N GLN A 427 -24.29 -2.60 -4.69
CA GLN A 427 -23.49 -2.98 -5.85
C GLN A 427 -23.11 -1.75 -6.69
N LEU A 428 -24.07 -0.87 -7.01
CA LEU A 428 -23.84 0.35 -7.78
C LEU A 428 -22.88 1.32 -7.09
N MET A 429 -22.99 1.46 -5.76
CA MET A 429 -22.07 2.27 -4.97
C MET A 429 -20.65 1.72 -5.01
N LEU A 430 -20.47 0.40 -4.88
CA LEU A 430 -19.13 -0.20 -4.88
C LEU A 430 -18.43 -0.12 -6.25
N VAL A 431 -19.17 0.02 -7.35
CA VAL A 431 -18.60 0.10 -8.71
C VAL A 431 -18.59 1.52 -9.29
N CYS A 432 -19.09 2.53 -8.58
CA CYS A 432 -19.06 3.90 -9.07
C CYS A 432 -17.61 4.40 -9.21
N PRO A 433 -17.36 5.43 -10.04
CA PRO A 433 -16.02 6.00 -10.22
C PRO A 433 -15.34 6.33 -8.89
N GLU A 434 -16.04 7.01 -7.99
CA GLU A 434 -15.51 7.45 -6.69
C GLU A 434 -15.13 6.27 -5.77
N ALA A 435 -15.79 5.11 -5.90
CA ALA A 435 -15.39 3.92 -5.17
C ALA A 435 -14.05 3.34 -5.63
N GLN A 436 -13.66 3.60 -6.87
CA GLN A 436 -12.38 3.16 -7.44
C GLN A 436 -11.22 4.05 -7.04
N MET A 437 -11.50 5.27 -6.58
CA MET A 437 -10.51 6.31 -6.30
C MET A 437 -10.34 6.54 -4.79
N LYS A 438 -9.19 7.04 -4.39
CA LYS A 438 -8.92 7.57 -3.05
C LYS A 438 -8.37 8.98 -3.12
#